data_AF-A0A7E5VM73-F1
#
_entry.id   AF-A0A7E5VM73-F1
#
_cell.length_a   1.000
_cell.length_b   1.000
_cell.length_c   1.000
_cell.angle_alpha   90.00
_cell.angle_beta   90.00
_cell.angle_gamma   90.00
#
_symmetry.space_group_name_H-M   'P 1'
#
loop_
_entity.id
_entity.type
_entity.pdbx_description
1 polymer ?
#
loop_
_entity_poly.entity_id
_entity_poly.type
_entity_poly.pdbx_seq_one_letter_code
_entity_poly.pdbx_strand_id
1 'polypeptide(L)'
;MFFRSFTMWKTAVRLTPAFSVPIFTAQRNQHDQVLVNSADSIKPKTGWERVKQMYSRSEYEEISVELNTVLQSALSGAFVGGCLGGFVSSRVAYLDFIENNQATIFKSTANAKKRLQDYVTVAFARGAYKWGWRLCFFTGLFSLTATTVSVYRGDTSLIEYISAGALTGALYKINLGLPAVFVGAALGTVLSTAAGLAIIGLLKVTGLSMADIRKALYSVKVAREDQYNQVLEKAATIKNDELTQHHKDLIAETGEISIDDIE
;
A
#
# COMPACT_ATOMS: atom_id res chain seq x y z
N MET A 1 16.52 17.76 -28.20
CA MET A 1 15.27 18.03 -27.47
C MET A 1 14.93 16.90 -26.48
N PHE A 2 15.89 16.40 -25.69
CA PHE A 2 15.71 15.21 -24.84
C PHE A 2 16.06 15.42 -23.35
N PHE A 3 16.48 16.63 -22.96
CA PHE A 3 17.07 16.90 -21.64
C PHE A 3 16.13 17.59 -20.63
N ARG A 4 14.90 17.96 -21.04
CA ARG A 4 13.91 18.65 -20.16
C ARG A 4 12.88 17.73 -19.49
N SER A 5 12.85 16.44 -19.83
CA SER A 5 11.85 15.51 -19.29
C SER A 5 12.27 14.85 -17.96
N PHE A 6 13.57 14.85 -17.63
CA PHE A 6 14.07 14.19 -16.41
C PHE A 6 13.87 15.04 -15.14
N THR A 7 13.82 16.37 -15.28
CA THR A 7 13.67 17.31 -14.16
C THR A 7 12.24 17.36 -13.61
N MET A 8 11.21 17.16 -14.43
CA MET A 8 9.82 17.09 -13.95
C MET A 8 9.51 15.79 -13.17
N TRP A 9 10.21 14.69 -13.48
CA TRP A 9 10.06 13.46 -12.71
C TRP A 9 10.58 13.62 -11.28
N LYS A 10 11.75 14.26 -11.11
CA LYS A 10 12.34 14.52 -9.79
C LYS A 10 11.46 15.41 -8.90
N THR A 11 10.69 16.33 -9.47
CA THR A 11 9.74 17.16 -8.70
C THR A 11 8.41 16.46 -8.44
N ALA A 12 7.93 15.61 -9.34
CA ALA A 12 6.75 14.78 -9.09
C ALA A 12 6.96 13.81 -7.90
N VAL A 13 8.18 13.27 -7.76
CA VAL A 13 8.60 12.42 -6.63
C VAL A 13 8.64 13.19 -5.29
N ARG A 14 8.83 14.52 -5.31
CA ARG A 14 8.79 15.34 -4.09
C ARG A 14 7.38 15.70 -3.63
N LEU A 15 6.37 15.59 -4.50
CA LEU A 15 5.01 16.09 -4.26
C LEU A 15 3.97 15.00 -4.01
N THR A 16 4.36 13.72 -4.04
CA THR A 16 3.46 12.60 -3.68
C THR A 16 3.93 11.94 -2.38
N PRO A 17 3.33 12.28 -1.22
CA PRO A 17 3.77 11.75 0.08
C PRO A 17 3.39 10.27 0.32
N ALA A 18 2.81 9.57 -0.66
CA ALA A 18 2.24 8.23 -0.47
C ALA A 18 3.01 7.08 -1.16
N PHE A 19 4.09 7.35 -1.90
CA PHE A 19 4.74 6.31 -2.71
C PHE A 19 6.26 6.48 -2.85
N SER A 20 6.97 6.75 -1.76
CA SER A 20 8.42 6.57 -1.73
C SER A 20 8.74 5.08 -1.70
N VAL A 21 8.80 4.49 -2.88
CA VAL A 21 9.36 3.15 -3.03
C VAL A 21 10.86 3.24 -2.70
N PRO A 22 11.38 2.53 -1.68
CA PRO A 22 12.78 2.63 -1.27
C PRO A 22 13.77 2.01 -2.28
N ILE A 23 13.33 1.72 -3.51
CA ILE A 23 14.15 1.12 -4.57
C ILE A 23 15.22 2.11 -5.07
N PHE A 24 15.02 3.43 -4.96
CA PHE A 24 15.92 4.43 -5.58
C PHE A 24 16.54 5.46 -4.62
N THR A 25 16.11 5.54 -3.36
CA THR A 25 16.58 6.52 -2.37
C THR A 25 17.39 5.93 -1.22
N ALA A 26 17.83 4.67 -1.33
CA ALA A 26 18.79 4.11 -0.41
C ALA A 26 20.17 4.77 -0.60
N GLN A 27 20.32 6.01 -0.13
CA GLN A 27 21.63 6.59 0.16
C GLN A 27 22.17 5.77 1.34
N ARG A 28 22.99 4.77 1.01
CA ARG A 28 23.68 3.94 2.01
C ARG A 28 24.63 4.84 2.80
N ASN A 29 24.18 5.32 3.95
CA ASN A 29 25.10 5.82 4.97
C ASN A 29 25.54 4.63 5.82
N GLN A 30 26.82 4.29 5.74
CA GLN A 30 27.40 3.10 6.36
C GLN A 30 27.48 3.19 7.90
N HIS A 31 27.17 4.37 8.44
CA HIS A 31 27.27 4.72 9.86
C HIS A 31 25.92 4.91 10.57
N ASP A 32 24.79 4.82 9.87
CA ASP A 32 23.47 4.92 10.51
C ASP A 32 23.12 3.60 11.19
N GLN A 33 23.72 3.37 12.36
CA GLN A 33 23.18 2.42 13.33
C GLN A 33 22.03 3.12 14.03
N VAL A 34 20.80 2.78 13.66
CA VAL A 34 19.61 3.18 14.40
C VAL A 34 19.66 2.47 15.75
N LEU A 35 20.32 3.10 16.74
CA LEU A 35 20.33 2.69 18.15
C LEU A 35 19.00 3.06 18.79
N VAL A 36 17.91 2.50 18.28
CA VAL A 36 16.65 2.53 19.01
C VAL A 36 16.78 1.48 20.11
N ASN A 37 17.14 1.97 21.30
CA ASN A 37 16.98 1.27 22.57
C ASN A 37 15.48 1.13 22.85
N SER A 38 14.79 0.28 22.09
CA SER A 38 13.53 -0.29 22.55
C SER A 38 13.89 -1.40 23.53
N ALA A 39 13.71 -1.11 24.81
CA ALA A 39 13.65 -2.13 25.85
C ALA A 39 12.79 -3.31 25.35
N ASP A 40 13.38 -4.50 25.34
CA ASP A 40 12.75 -5.80 25.18
C ASP A 40 11.64 -5.94 24.12
N SER A 41 11.98 -5.77 22.84
CA SER A 41 11.26 -6.56 21.83
C SER A 41 11.76 -7.99 21.95
N ILE A 42 11.08 -8.78 22.80
CA ILE A 42 11.22 -10.24 22.87
C ILE A 42 11.21 -10.74 21.43
N LYS A 43 12.38 -11.08 20.86
CA LYS A 43 12.44 -11.69 19.54
C LYS A 43 11.60 -12.96 19.66
N PRO A 44 10.43 -13.05 19.01
CA PRO A 44 9.55 -14.20 19.15
C PRO A 44 10.33 -15.44 18.72
N LYS A 45 10.51 -16.36 19.67
CA LYS A 45 11.36 -17.56 19.50
C LYS A 45 10.70 -18.54 18.55
N THR A 46 9.36 -18.50 18.48
CA THR A 46 8.54 -19.46 17.72
C THR A 46 7.75 -18.77 16.60
N GLY A 47 7.56 -19.44 15.45
CA GLY A 47 6.80 -18.89 14.32
C GLY A 47 5.35 -18.50 14.65
N TRP A 48 4.72 -19.19 15.60
CA TRP A 48 3.36 -18.87 16.08
C TRP A 48 3.29 -17.57 16.87
N GLU A 49 4.33 -17.25 17.65
CA GLU A 49 4.41 -15.98 18.39
C GLU A 49 4.54 -14.80 17.43
N ARG A 50 5.27 -14.96 16.32
CA ARG A 50 5.37 -13.95 15.25
C ARG A 50 4.01 -13.66 14.62
N VAL A 51 3.24 -14.70 14.33
CA VAL A 51 1.89 -14.54 13.77
C VAL A 51 0.97 -13.85 14.79
N LYS A 52 1.00 -14.25 16.07
CA LYS A 52 0.26 -13.57 17.13
C LYS A 52 0.64 -12.10 17.24
N GLN A 53 1.94 -11.79 17.18
CA GLN A 53 2.45 -10.42 17.22
C GLN A 53 1.95 -9.59 16.03
N MET A 54 1.80 -10.21 14.85
CA MET A 54 1.26 -9.54 13.67
C MET A 54 -0.21 -9.12 13.86
N TYR A 55 -1.01 -9.93 14.56
CA TYR A 55 -2.43 -9.67 14.81
C TYR A 55 -2.71 -8.95 16.14
N SER A 56 -1.76 -8.91 17.08
CA SER A 56 -1.88 -8.14 18.31
C SER A 56 -1.70 -6.64 18.03
N ARG A 57 -2.55 -5.81 18.65
CA ARG A 57 -2.32 -4.36 18.71
C ARG A 57 -1.20 -4.09 19.71
N SER A 58 -0.29 -3.17 19.37
CA SER A 58 0.72 -2.70 20.32
C SER A 58 0.09 -1.80 21.39
N GLU A 59 0.86 -1.47 22.42
CA GLU A 59 0.47 -0.59 23.53
C GLU A 59 -0.02 0.80 23.06
N TYR A 60 0.39 1.24 21.87
CA TYR A 60 -0.02 2.50 21.24
C TYR A 60 -1.19 2.34 20.26
N GLU A 61 -1.92 1.22 20.32
CA GLU A 61 -3.03 0.88 19.40
C GLU A 61 -2.62 0.87 17.92
N GLU A 62 -1.33 0.73 17.63
CA GLU A 62 -0.83 0.70 16.27
C GLU A 62 -1.05 -0.67 15.65
N ILE A 63 -1.56 -0.64 14.42
CA ILE A 63 -1.64 -1.83 13.55
C ILE A 63 -0.21 -2.20 13.12
N SER A 64 0.11 -3.50 13.14
CA SER A 64 1.42 -4.00 12.70
C SER A 64 1.75 -3.57 11.27
N VAL A 65 3.04 -3.35 11.00
CA VAL A 65 3.54 -2.87 9.68
C VAL A 65 3.11 -3.79 8.55
N GLU A 66 3.14 -5.09 8.83
CA GLU A 66 2.72 -6.15 7.94
C GLU A 66 1.23 -6.04 7.60
N LEU A 67 0.36 -5.84 8.59
CA LEU A 67 -1.08 -5.71 8.36
C LEU A 67 -1.44 -4.38 7.66
N ASN A 68 -0.72 -3.30 7.94
CA ASN A 68 -0.87 -2.04 7.20
C ASN A 68 -0.50 -2.22 5.72
N THR A 69 0.59 -2.95 5.44
CA THR A 69 1.01 -3.27 4.07
C THR A 69 -0.03 -4.13 3.35
N VAL A 70 -0.64 -5.10 4.05
CA VAL A 70 -1.77 -5.89 3.52
C VAL A 70 -2.94 -4.98 3.17
N LEU A 71 -3.33 -4.05 4.05
CA LEU A 71 -4.43 -3.11 3.78
C LEU A 71 -4.13 -2.21 2.58
N GLN A 72 -2.92 -1.64 2.49
CA GLN A 72 -2.50 -0.81 1.37
C GLN A 72 -2.50 -1.59 0.05
N SER A 73 -2.00 -2.82 0.06
CA SER A 73 -2.04 -3.68 -1.12
C SER A 73 -3.46 -3.99 -1.57
N ALA A 74 -4.39 -4.24 -0.64
CA ALA A 74 -5.80 -4.48 -0.94
C ALA A 74 -6.46 -3.24 -1.57
N LEU A 75 -6.21 -2.04 -1.02
CA LEU A 75 -6.71 -0.79 -1.57
C LEU A 75 -6.12 -0.49 -2.95
N SER A 76 -4.84 -0.78 -3.17
CA SER A 76 -4.21 -0.65 -4.49
C SER A 76 -4.84 -1.61 -5.51
N GLY A 77 -5.15 -2.85 -5.09
CA GLY A 77 -5.85 -3.83 -5.90
C GLY A 77 -7.28 -3.40 -6.24
N ALA A 78 -7.99 -2.80 -5.28
CA ALA A 78 -9.30 -2.21 -5.48
C ALA A 78 -9.26 -1.07 -6.52
N PHE A 79 -8.26 -0.21 -6.44
CA PHE A 79 -8.08 0.91 -7.36
C PHE A 79 -7.79 0.43 -8.78
N VAL A 80 -6.80 -0.45 -8.95
CA VAL A 80 -6.46 -1.03 -10.26
C VAL A 80 -7.65 -1.79 -10.84
N GLY A 81 -8.36 -2.56 -10.01
CA GLY A 81 -9.56 -3.27 -10.39
C GLY A 81 -10.72 -2.36 -10.79
N GLY A 82 -10.89 -1.25 -10.08
CA GLY A 82 -11.86 -0.20 -10.41
C GLY A 82 -11.55 0.47 -11.75
N CYS A 83 -10.29 0.82 -12.00
CA CYS A 83 -9.86 1.38 -13.28
C CYS A 83 -10.12 0.42 -14.44
N LEU A 84 -9.66 -0.83 -14.34
CA LEU A 84 -9.86 -1.84 -15.39
C LEU A 84 -11.35 -2.12 -15.64
N GLY A 85 -12.14 -2.31 -14.58
CA GLY A 85 -13.57 -2.56 -14.67
C GLY A 85 -14.36 -1.35 -15.21
N GLY A 86 -13.98 -0.14 -14.80
CA GLY A 86 -14.55 1.11 -15.29
C GLY A 86 -14.29 1.31 -16.78
N PHE A 87 -13.04 1.14 -17.24
CA PHE A 87 -12.69 1.29 -18.66
C PHE A 87 -13.40 0.27 -19.53
N VAL A 88 -13.42 -1.01 -19.15
CA VAL A 88 -14.10 -2.06 -19.91
C VAL A 88 -15.60 -1.78 -19.99
N SER A 89 -16.25 -1.45 -18.86
CA SER A 89 -17.69 -1.18 -18.83
C SER A 89 -18.07 0.10 -19.60
N SER A 90 -17.21 1.13 -19.56
CA SER A 90 -17.44 2.38 -20.30
C SER A 90 -17.41 2.17 -21.81
N ARG A 91 -16.52 1.30 -22.31
CA ARG A 91 -16.45 0.95 -23.73
C ARG A 91 -17.68 0.18 -24.20
N VAL A 92 -18.12 -0.81 -23.42
CA VAL A 92 -19.32 -1.58 -23.74
C VAL A 92 -20.54 -0.66 -23.79
N ALA A 93 -20.72 0.19 -22.78
CA ALA A 93 -21.83 1.14 -22.73
C ALA A 93 -21.79 2.17 -23.88
N TYR A 94 -20.60 2.59 -24.31
CA TYR A 94 -20.49 3.46 -25.48
C TYR A 94 -21.04 2.77 -26.75
N LEU A 95 -20.65 1.50 -26.99
CA LEU A 95 -21.13 0.74 -28.14
C LEU A 95 -22.65 0.49 -28.05
N ASP A 96 -23.14 0.08 -26.88
CA ASP A 96 -24.56 -0.14 -26.63
C ASP A 96 -25.38 1.13 -26.85
N PHE A 97 -24.85 2.30 -26.46
CA PHE A 97 -25.52 3.58 -26.69
C PHE A 97 -25.63 3.88 -28.19
N ILE A 98 -24.56 3.66 -28.96
CA ILE A 98 -24.54 3.91 -30.40
C ILE A 98 -25.50 2.95 -31.11
N GLU A 99 -25.51 1.66 -30.77
CA GLU A 99 -26.37 0.65 -31.39
C GLU A 99 -27.87 0.89 -31.10
N ASN A 100 -28.22 1.18 -29.84
CA ASN A 100 -29.62 1.38 -29.45
C ASN A 100 -30.20 2.73 -29.88
N ASN A 101 -29.37 3.76 -30.08
CA ASN A 101 -29.82 5.10 -30.46
C ASN A 101 -29.66 5.42 -31.96
N GLN A 102 -29.38 4.42 -32.82
CA GLN A 102 -29.34 4.65 -34.28
C GLN A 102 -30.70 5.13 -34.84
N ALA A 103 -31.80 4.86 -34.13
CA ALA A 103 -33.17 5.21 -34.54
C ALA A 103 -33.75 6.46 -33.83
N THR A 104 -33.08 7.03 -32.82
CA THR A 104 -33.61 8.17 -32.05
C THR A 104 -33.15 9.51 -32.64
N ILE A 105 -34.11 10.30 -33.15
CA ILE A 105 -33.83 11.64 -33.67
C ILE A 105 -33.60 12.59 -32.47
N PHE A 106 -32.35 12.95 -32.21
CA PHE A 106 -32.02 13.93 -31.18
C PHE A 106 -32.38 15.34 -31.65
N LYS A 107 -33.11 16.09 -30.80
CA LYS A 107 -33.51 17.50 -31.08
C LYS A 107 -32.31 18.45 -31.28
N SER A 108 -31.14 18.14 -30.73
CA SER A 108 -29.91 18.93 -30.84
C SER A 108 -28.67 18.08 -30.53
N THR A 109 -27.55 18.38 -31.18
CA THR A 109 -26.26 17.69 -30.98
C THR A 109 -25.71 17.85 -29.57
N ALA A 110 -26.01 18.96 -28.89
CA ALA A 110 -25.60 19.19 -27.50
C ALA A 110 -26.31 18.23 -26.52
N ASN A 111 -27.61 18.00 -26.73
CA ASN A 111 -28.39 17.06 -25.92
C ASN A 111 -27.93 15.61 -26.12
N ALA A 112 -27.56 15.23 -27.35
CA ALA A 112 -27.01 13.91 -27.65
C ALA A 112 -25.69 13.66 -26.90
N LYS A 113 -24.76 14.63 -26.92
CA LYS A 113 -23.47 14.53 -26.22
C LYS A 113 -23.64 14.42 -24.70
N LYS A 114 -24.55 15.22 -24.12
CA LYS A 114 -24.83 15.16 -22.67
C LYS A 114 -25.37 13.78 -22.26
N ARG A 115 -26.33 13.24 -23.01
CA ARG A 115 -26.91 11.92 -22.74
C ARG A 115 -25.89 10.80 -22.87
N LEU A 116 -25.03 10.87 -23.87
CA LEU A 116 -23.92 9.92 -24.03
C LEU A 116 -22.96 9.99 -22.83
N GLN A 117 -22.56 11.19 -22.42
CA GLN A 117 -21.64 11.37 -21.30
C GLN A 117 -22.25 10.85 -19.99
N ASP A 118 -23.51 11.18 -19.70
CA ASP A 118 -24.21 10.68 -18.51
C ASP A 118 -24.26 9.14 -18.52
N TYR A 119 -24.60 8.53 -19.67
CA TYR A 119 -24.70 7.08 -19.82
C TYR A 119 -23.36 6.37 -19.60
N VAL A 120 -22.29 6.85 -20.26
CA VAL A 120 -20.96 6.27 -20.14
C VAL A 120 -20.38 6.46 -18.73
N THR A 121 -20.65 7.59 -18.08
CA THR A 121 -20.17 7.87 -16.72
C THR A 121 -20.85 6.94 -15.69
N VAL A 122 -22.17 6.73 -15.81
CA VAL A 122 -22.88 5.79 -14.93
C VAL A 122 -22.39 4.36 -15.17
N ALA A 123 -22.16 3.97 -16.43
CA ALA A 123 -21.60 2.67 -16.75
C ALA A 123 -20.18 2.49 -16.20
N PHE A 124 -19.33 3.52 -16.28
CA PHE A 124 -18.00 3.53 -15.69
C PHE A 124 -18.06 3.29 -14.18
N ALA A 125 -18.90 4.04 -13.46
CA ALA A 125 -19.03 3.90 -12.00
C ALA A 125 -19.55 2.51 -11.59
N ARG A 126 -20.55 1.98 -12.30
CA ARG A 126 -21.08 0.62 -12.05
C ARG A 126 -20.03 -0.46 -12.34
N GLY A 127 -19.27 -0.32 -13.42
CA GLY A 127 -18.17 -1.20 -13.78
C GLY A 127 -17.05 -1.19 -12.74
N ALA A 128 -16.65 0.01 -12.31
CA ALA A 128 -15.61 0.21 -11.31
C ALA A 128 -15.98 -0.42 -9.95
N TYR A 129 -17.21 -0.21 -9.46
CA TYR A 129 -17.66 -0.80 -8.20
C TYR A 129 -17.71 -2.35 -8.25
N LYS A 130 -18.29 -2.90 -9.33
CA LYS A 130 -18.48 -4.35 -9.49
C LYS A 130 -17.15 -5.11 -9.51
N TRP A 131 -16.14 -4.59 -10.20
CA TRP A 131 -14.82 -5.21 -10.29
C TRP A 131 -13.90 -4.83 -9.12
N GLY A 132 -13.98 -3.58 -8.66
CA GLY A 132 -13.14 -3.05 -7.58
C GLY A 132 -13.30 -3.82 -6.29
N TRP A 133 -14.53 -4.10 -5.84
CA TRP A 133 -14.73 -4.83 -4.58
C TRP A 133 -14.26 -6.30 -4.67
N ARG A 134 -14.49 -6.96 -5.82
CA ARG A 134 -14.06 -8.35 -6.06
C ARG A 134 -12.54 -8.46 -6.05
N LEU A 135 -11.85 -7.54 -6.71
CA LEU A 135 -10.40 -7.51 -6.73
C LEU A 135 -9.82 -7.07 -5.39
N CYS A 136 -10.44 -6.12 -4.69
CA CYS A 136 -10.07 -5.75 -3.32
C CYS A 136 -10.05 -6.99 -2.41
N PHE A 137 -11.15 -7.75 -2.37
CA PHE A 137 -11.25 -8.96 -1.56
C PHE A 137 -10.22 -10.01 -1.96
N PHE A 138 -10.07 -10.26 -3.26
CA PHE A 138 -9.08 -11.22 -3.78
C PHE A 138 -7.64 -10.83 -3.39
N THR A 139 -7.26 -9.58 -3.63
CA THR A 139 -5.90 -9.07 -3.31
C THR A 139 -5.65 -8.99 -1.81
N GLY A 140 -6.66 -8.64 -1.01
CA GLY A 140 -6.55 -8.60 0.44
C GLY A 140 -6.36 -10.00 1.02
N LEU A 141 -7.14 -10.98 0.55
CA LEU A 141 -6.99 -12.37 1.00
C LEU A 141 -5.64 -12.97 0.58
N PHE A 142 -5.20 -12.71 -0.66
CA PHE A 142 -3.87 -13.12 -1.12
C PHE A 142 -2.74 -12.50 -0.27
N SER A 143 -2.79 -11.19 -0.07
CA SER A 143 -1.74 -10.49 0.67
C SER A 143 -1.72 -10.88 2.14
N LEU A 144 -2.89 -11.07 2.76
CA LEU A 144 -3.01 -11.55 4.14
C LEU A 144 -2.42 -12.95 4.31
N THR A 145 -2.73 -13.87 3.40
CA THR A 145 -2.23 -15.24 3.45
C THR A 145 -0.73 -15.32 3.18
N ALA A 146 -0.25 -14.62 2.14
CA ALA A 146 1.17 -14.53 1.84
C ALA A 146 1.98 -13.95 3.03
N THR A 147 1.48 -12.87 3.63
CA THR A 147 2.13 -12.21 4.77
C THR A 147 2.11 -13.10 6.01
N THR A 148 1.00 -13.76 6.31
CA THR A 148 0.89 -14.67 7.46
C THR A 148 1.87 -15.85 7.33
N VAL A 149 2.00 -16.44 6.14
CA VAL A 149 2.93 -17.56 5.91
C VAL A 149 4.39 -17.08 5.97
N SER A 150 4.70 -15.92 5.40
CA SER A 150 6.04 -15.31 5.47
C SER A 150 6.46 -15.00 6.92
N VAL A 151 5.56 -14.44 7.73
CA VAL A 151 5.79 -14.15 9.16
C VAL A 151 6.00 -15.42 9.97
N TYR A 152 5.22 -16.48 9.69
CA TYR A 152 5.38 -17.77 10.36
C TYR A 152 6.76 -18.39 10.10
N ARG A 153 7.24 -18.35 8.86
CA ARG A 153 8.50 -18.99 8.45
C ARG A 153 9.72 -18.12 8.73
N GLY A 154 9.57 -16.80 8.76
CA GLY A 154 10.66 -15.85 8.97
C GLY A 154 11.52 -15.56 7.74
N ASP A 155 11.37 -16.35 6.69
CA ASP A 155 12.00 -16.19 5.38
C ASP A 155 10.94 -16.04 4.31
N THR A 156 11.29 -15.40 3.20
CA THR A 156 10.41 -15.28 2.05
C THR A 156 10.87 -16.17 0.92
N SER A 157 10.04 -17.16 0.58
CA SER A 157 10.33 -18.16 -0.44
C SER A 157 9.14 -18.33 -1.38
N LEU A 158 9.40 -18.88 -2.57
CA LEU A 158 8.40 -19.12 -3.60
C LEU A 158 7.17 -19.90 -3.09
N ILE A 159 7.38 -20.79 -2.11
CA ILE A 159 6.34 -21.62 -1.50
C ILE A 159 5.24 -20.80 -0.83
N GLU A 160 5.57 -19.65 -0.23
CA GLU A 160 4.56 -18.77 0.39
C GLU A 160 3.61 -18.22 -0.67
N TYR A 161 4.14 -17.71 -1.78
CA TYR A 161 3.33 -17.20 -2.88
C TYR A 161 2.47 -18.31 -3.49
N ILE A 162 3.01 -19.52 -3.65
CA ILE A 162 2.25 -20.68 -4.16
C ILE A 162 1.10 -21.03 -3.20
N SER A 163 1.40 -21.13 -1.90
CA SER A 163 0.39 -21.48 -0.88
C SER A 163 -0.70 -20.42 -0.74
N ALA A 164 -0.33 -19.14 -0.79
CA ALA A 164 -1.26 -18.02 -0.80
C ALA A 164 -2.14 -18.04 -2.05
N GLY A 165 -1.53 -18.26 -3.21
CA GLY A 165 -2.24 -18.41 -4.49
C GLY A 165 -3.25 -19.55 -4.50
N ALA A 166 -2.83 -20.73 -4.01
CA ALA A 166 -3.69 -21.90 -3.87
C ALA A 166 -4.89 -21.59 -2.98
N LEU A 167 -4.62 -21.03 -1.79
CA LEU A 167 -5.63 -20.79 -0.77
C LEU A 167 -6.61 -19.70 -1.21
N THR A 168 -6.12 -18.58 -1.73
CA THR A 168 -6.99 -17.51 -2.25
C THR A 168 -7.80 -17.98 -3.46
N GLY A 169 -7.20 -18.74 -4.38
CA GLY A 169 -7.89 -19.29 -5.55
C GLY A 169 -8.98 -20.30 -5.17
N ALA A 170 -8.72 -21.14 -4.18
CA ALA A 170 -9.69 -22.06 -3.60
C ALA A 170 -10.86 -21.31 -2.95
N LEU A 171 -10.55 -20.36 -2.06
CA LEU A 171 -11.56 -19.60 -1.31
C LEU A 171 -12.46 -18.76 -2.23
N TYR A 172 -11.89 -18.17 -3.29
CA TYR A 172 -12.67 -17.35 -4.22
C TYR A 172 -13.79 -18.14 -4.93
N LYS A 173 -13.63 -19.46 -5.10
CA LYS A 173 -14.60 -20.33 -5.79
C LYS A 173 -15.34 -21.32 -4.87
N ILE A 174 -15.24 -21.17 -3.55
CA ILE A 174 -15.84 -22.13 -2.61
C ILE A 174 -17.37 -22.27 -2.77
N ASN A 175 -18.04 -21.18 -3.13
CA ASN A 175 -19.49 -21.15 -3.35
C ASN A 175 -19.95 -21.82 -4.67
N LEU A 176 -19.02 -22.19 -5.56
CA LEU A 176 -19.33 -22.85 -6.84
C LEU A 176 -19.14 -24.38 -6.78
N GLY A 177 -18.85 -24.94 -5.60
CA GLY A 177 -18.69 -26.36 -5.34
C GLY A 177 -17.23 -26.87 -5.35
N LEU A 178 -17.03 -28.09 -4.86
CA LEU A 178 -15.71 -28.76 -4.78
C LEU A 178 -14.89 -28.75 -6.08
N PRO A 179 -15.43 -29.07 -7.29
CA PRO A 179 -14.62 -29.03 -8.50
C PRO A 179 -14.12 -27.63 -8.84
N ALA A 180 -14.93 -26.59 -8.56
CA ALA A 180 -14.53 -25.20 -8.79
C ALA A 180 -13.40 -24.76 -7.84
N VAL A 181 -13.36 -25.31 -6.62
CA VAL A 181 -12.27 -25.11 -5.65
C VAL A 181 -10.96 -25.68 -6.17
N PHE A 182 -10.96 -26.93 -6.68
CA PHE A 182 -9.74 -27.54 -7.23
C PHE A 182 -9.20 -26.76 -8.43
N VAL A 183 -10.06 -26.36 -9.36
CA VAL A 183 -9.65 -25.54 -10.53
C VAL A 183 -9.19 -24.15 -10.08
N GLY A 184 -9.86 -23.55 -9.10
CA GLY A 184 -9.46 -22.26 -8.53
C GLY A 184 -8.10 -22.32 -7.86
N ALA A 185 -7.84 -23.38 -7.08
CA ALA A 185 -6.54 -23.63 -6.46
C ALA A 185 -5.44 -23.84 -7.50
N ALA A 186 -5.69 -24.67 -8.52
CA ALA A 186 -4.71 -24.95 -9.58
C ALA A 186 -4.38 -23.71 -10.42
N LEU A 187 -5.37 -22.89 -10.79
CA LEU A 187 -5.13 -21.63 -11.49
C LEU A 187 -4.40 -20.63 -10.58
N GLY A 188 -4.77 -20.58 -9.30
CA GLY A 188 -4.15 -19.73 -8.30
C GLY A 188 -2.67 -20.06 -8.07
N THR A 189 -2.32 -21.35 -8.01
CA THR A 189 -0.92 -21.79 -7.87
C THR A 189 -0.10 -21.45 -9.09
N VAL A 190 -0.60 -21.71 -10.30
CA VAL A 190 0.13 -21.43 -11.55
C VAL A 190 0.43 -19.94 -11.69
N LEU A 191 -0.59 -19.09 -11.51
CA LEU A 191 -0.43 -17.63 -11.59
C LEU A 191 0.52 -17.10 -10.51
N SER A 192 0.40 -17.62 -9.27
CA SER A 192 1.24 -17.16 -8.17
C SER A 192 2.68 -17.67 -8.25
N THR A 193 2.90 -18.83 -8.88
CA THR A 193 4.25 -19.33 -9.19
C THR A 193 4.94 -18.39 -10.17
N ALA A 194 4.26 -18.02 -11.26
CA ALA A 194 4.80 -17.10 -12.25
C ALA A 194 5.11 -15.72 -11.63
N ALA A 195 4.17 -15.19 -10.83
CA ALA A 195 4.38 -13.92 -10.13
C ALA A 195 5.51 -14.00 -9.09
N GLY A 196 5.56 -15.07 -8.28
CA GLY A 196 6.60 -15.28 -7.28
C GLY A 196 8.00 -15.43 -7.90
N LEU A 197 8.11 -16.12 -9.03
CA LEU A 197 9.36 -16.21 -9.80
C LEU A 197 9.79 -14.83 -10.34
N ALA A 198 8.84 -14.03 -10.84
CA ALA A 198 9.14 -12.67 -11.30
C ALA A 198 9.63 -11.77 -10.15
N ILE A 199 9.01 -11.87 -8.98
CA ILE A 199 9.43 -11.11 -7.77
C ILE A 199 10.83 -11.54 -7.33
N ILE A 200 11.09 -12.84 -7.22
CA ILE A 200 12.42 -13.35 -6.84
C ILE A 200 13.47 -12.98 -7.89
N GLY A 201 13.12 -13.04 -9.18
CA GLY A 201 13.99 -12.60 -10.26
C GLY A 201 14.36 -11.12 -10.13
N LEU A 202 13.37 -10.27 -9.85
CA LEU A 202 13.59 -8.84 -9.62
C LEU A 202 14.49 -8.61 -8.41
N LEU A 203 14.29 -9.34 -7.30
CA LEU A 203 15.12 -9.25 -6.10
C LEU A 203 16.58 -9.67 -6.36
N LYS A 204 16.79 -10.70 -7.20
CA LYS A 204 18.14 -11.11 -7.60
C LYS A 204 18.83 -10.05 -8.46
N VAL A 205 18.10 -9.35 -9.33
CA VAL A 205 18.65 -8.27 -10.16
C VAL A 205 18.98 -7.03 -9.32
N THR A 206 18.17 -6.72 -8.30
CA THR A 206 18.40 -5.55 -7.43
C THR A 206 19.41 -5.82 -6.30
N GLY A 207 19.72 -7.08 -5.99
CA GLY A 207 20.64 -7.45 -4.92
C GLY A 207 20.10 -7.18 -3.51
N LEU A 208 18.78 -7.07 -3.35
CA LEU A 208 18.13 -6.79 -2.06
C LEU A 208 17.93 -8.09 -1.26
N SER A 209 18.37 -8.10 -0.01
CA SER A 209 18.07 -9.18 0.95
C SER A 209 16.73 -8.93 1.67
N MET A 210 16.08 -9.98 2.17
CA MET A 210 14.84 -9.85 2.96
C MET A 210 15.02 -9.03 4.23
N ALA A 211 16.23 -9.06 4.82
CA ALA A 211 16.57 -8.18 5.94
C ALA A 211 16.55 -6.70 5.53
N ASP A 212 16.95 -6.39 4.29
CA ASP A 212 16.95 -5.03 3.78
C ASP A 212 15.53 -4.53 3.51
N ILE A 213 14.65 -5.41 3.01
CA ILE A 213 13.24 -5.07 2.81
C ILE A 213 12.56 -4.75 4.14
N ARG A 214 12.76 -5.58 5.18
CA ARG A 214 12.22 -5.31 6.51
C ARG A 214 12.76 -4.02 7.10
N LYS A 215 14.06 -3.75 6.97
CA LYS A 215 14.67 -2.49 7.39
C LYS A 215 14.10 -1.30 6.62
N ALA A 216 13.91 -1.43 5.31
CA ALA A 216 13.34 -0.39 4.48
C ALA A 216 11.89 -0.09 4.87
N LEU A 217 11.05 -1.11 5.07
CA LEU A 217 9.68 -0.96 5.55
C LEU A 217 9.63 -0.30 6.93
N TYR A 218 10.53 -0.69 7.83
CA TYR A 218 10.64 -0.07 9.15
C TYR A 218 11.06 1.40 9.06
N SER A 219 12.06 1.74 8.24
CA SER A 219 12.48 3.14 8.03
C SER A 219 11.35 4.01 7.45
N VAL A 220 10.51 3.45 6.56
CA VAL A 220 9.35 4.16 6.02
C VAL A 220 8.28 4.39 7.10
N LYS A 221 8.12 3.44 8.03
CA LYS A 221 7.22 3.63 9.18
C LYS A 221 7.72 4.79 10.07
N VAL A 222 8.97 4.74 10.49
CA VAL A 222 9.58 5.77 11.35
C VAL A 222 9.49 7.15 10.70
N ALA A 223 9.83 7.24 9.42
CA ALA A 223 9.72 8.50 8.67
C ALA A 223 8.28 9.04 8.63
N ARG A 224 7.27 8.16 8.52
CA ARG A 224 5.85 8.56 8.55
C ARG A 224 5.43 9.08 9.92
N GLU A 225 5.91 8.45 11.00
CA GLU A 225 5.64 8.88 12.38
C GLU A 225 6.28 10.23 12.68
N ASP A 226 7.54 10.42 12.27
CA ASP A 226 8.22 11.71 12.40
C ASP A 226 7.45 12.82 11.66
N GLN A 227 6.97 12.53 10.45
CA GLN A 227 6.15 13.48 9.69
C GLN A 227 4.82 13.76 10.38
N TYR A 228 4.16 12.74 10.93
CA TYR A 228 2.89 12.91 11.64
C TYR A 228 3.08 13.75 12.91
N ASN A 229 4.12 13.47 13.69
CA ASN A 229 4.49 14.23 14.87
C ASN A 229 4.80 15.69 14.52
N GLN A 230 5.55 15.95 13.44
CA GLN A 230 5.80 17.31 12.97
C GLN A 230 4.52 18.04 12.56
N VAL A 231 3.57 17.36 11.93
CA VAL A 231 2.28 17.97 11.55
C VAL A 231 1.43 18.24 12.80
N LEU A 232 1.39 17.30 13.77
CA LEU A 232 0.71 17.50 15.04
C LEU A 232 1.31 18.65 15.84
N GLU A 233 2.64 18.75 15.90
CA GLU A 233 3.34 19.85 16.57
C GLU A 233 3.03 21.21 15.92
N LYS A 234 2.96 21.27 14.58
CA LYS A 234 2.56 22.48 13.86
C LYS A 234 1.08 22.82 14.06
N ALA A 235 0.23 21.82 14.20
CA ALA A 235 -1.21 21.99 14.43
C ALA A 235 -1.57 22.27 15.90
N ALA A 236 -0.69 21.91 16.85
CA ALA A 236 -0.90 22.14 18.27
C ALA A 236 -0.73 23.63 18.58
N THR A 237 -1.87 24.30 18.78
CA THR A 237 -1.93 25.72 19.17
C THR A 237 -1.26 25.99 20.52
N ILE A 238 -1.31 25.04 21.45
CA ILE A 238 -0.76 25.15 22.81
C ILE A 238 0.79 25.21 22.80
N LYS A 239 1.45 24.44 21.93
CA LYS A 239 2.92 24.39 21.84
C LYS A 239 3.50 25.57 21.04
N ASN A 240 2.67 26.19 20.20
CA ASN A 240 2.96 27.40 19.44
C ASN A 240 2.25 28.63 20.03
N ASP A 241 1.91 28.59 21.31
CA ASP A 241 1.36 29.74 22.03
C ASP A 241 2.45 30.81 22.21
N GLU A 242 2.08 32.09 22.16
CA GLU A 242 3.02 33.22 22.24
C GLU A 242 3.90 33.14 23.49
N LEU A 243 3.32 32.66 24.60
CA LEU A 243 4.00 32.51 25.90
C LEU A 243 5.09 31.43 25.86
N THR A 244 4.87 30.34 25.12
CA THR A 244 5.84 29.24 25.00
C THR A 244 6.97 29.61 24.03
N GLN A 245 6.68 30.39 23.00
CA GLN A 245 7.71 30.96 22.12
C GLN A 245 8.60 31.94 22.90
N HIS A 246 8.00 32.86 23.66
CA HIS A 246 8.74 33.78 24.51
C HIS A 246 9.62 33.05 25.54
N HIS A 247 9.13 31.96 26.14
CA HIS A 247 9.94 31.14 27.05
C HIS A 247 11.13 30.46 26.34
N LYS A 248 10.96 29.99 25.10
CA LYS A 248 12.06 29.42 24.30
C LYS A 248 13.09 30.47 23.91
N ASP A 249 12.65 31.67 23.55
CA ASP A 249 13.55 32.79 23.23
C ASP A 249 14.35 33.20 24.47
N LEU A 250 13.73 33.25 25.65
CA LEU A 250 14.43 33.48 26.91
C LEU A 250 15.45 32.37 27.23
N ILE A 251 15.12 31.10 27.01
CA ILE A 251 16.06 29.99 27.20
C ILE A 251 17.23 30.09 26.19
N ALA A 252 16.96 30.46 24.94
CA ALA A 252 17.98 30.64 23.91
C ALA A 252 18.93 31.81 24.23
N GLU A 253 18.44 32.89 24.85
CA GLU A 253 19.27 33.99 25.33
C GLU A 253 20.03 33.65 26.62
N THR A 254 19.45 32.84 27.50
CA THR A 254 20.05 32.52 28.83
C THR A 254 21.02 31.34 28.76
N GLY A 255 20.94 30.50 27.72
CA GLY A 255 21.75 29.29 27.56
C GLY A 255 21.22 28.11 28.37
N GLU A 256 21.27 26.90 27.82
CA GLU A 256 20.86 25.68 28.51
C GLU A 256 21.85 25.34 29.64
N ILE A 257 21.38 25.36 30.89
CA ILE A 257 22.10 24.77 32.02
C ILE A 257 21.58 23.34 32.14
N SER A 258 22.45 22.36 31.92
CA SER A 258 22.14 20.95 32.13
C SER A 258 21.75 20.72 33.59
N ILE A 259 20.78 19.83 33.85
CA ILE A 259 20.39 19.47 35.23
C ILE A 259 21.58 18.86 36.00
N ASP A 260 22.60 18.37 35.30
CA ASP A 260 23.85 17.86 35.89
C ASP A 260 24.77 18.98 36.44
N ASP A 261 24.54 20.24 36.06
CA ASP A 261 25.34 21.41 36.49
C ASP A 261 24.67 22.21 37.63
N ILE A 262 23.50 21.78 38.10
CA ILE A 262 22.79 22.40 39.23
C ILE A 262 23.02 21.52 40.46
N GLU A 263 24.12 21.79 41.17
CA GLU A 263 24.41 21.22 42.49
C GLU A 263 23.54 21.85 43.59
#